data_AF-A0AAU6HJ68-F1
#
_entry.id   AF-A0AAU6HJ68-F1
#
_cell.length_a   1.000
_cell.length_b   1.000
_cell.length_c   1.000
_cell.angle_alpha   90.00
_cell.angle_beta   90.00
_cell.angle_gamma   90.00
#
_symmetry.space_group_name_H-M   'P 1'
#
loop_
_entity.id
_entity.type
_entity.pdbx_description
1 polymer ?
#
loop_
_entity_poly.entity_id
_entity_poly.type
_entity_poly.pdbx_seq_one_letter_code
_entity_poly.pdbx_strand_id
1 'polypeptide(L)'
;MTSNDAQYDAAVRLLAERPYLVELATHLDRALREYEGSRAEARPATTGGYDEGSAPSLFRLARAHAGSASLDERAEAVEVIGSEMSLSEAGTVRRAAKAIEGALPEIILDARINGQSPTEIARELGFANDSRVYLYLRKHPWQASYLVERHQGGSWVKVDSGLREVFKDSAEQVAVDVAREQAPGDARVRVSVWRAGDPGESVDLGTARYAFERDPAE
;
A
#
# COMPACT_ATOMS: atom_id res chain seq x y z
N MET A 1 -24.74 -2.39 -22.97
CA MET A 1 -23.80 -2.26 -21.83
C MET A 1 -23.65 -3.63 -21.22
N THR A 2 -22.57 -4.30 -21.59
CA THR A 2 -22.28 -5.66 -21.14
C THR A 2 -21.70 -5.61 -19.73
N SER A 3 -21.84 -6.71 -18.99
CA SER A 3 -21.36 -6.87 -17.61
C SER A 3 -19.88 -6.49 -17.38
N ASN A 4 -19.08 -6.38 -18.45
CA ASN A 4 -17.68 -5.94 -18.39
C ASN A 4 -17.52 -4.43 -18.13
N ASP A 5 -18.40 -3.58 -18.67
CA ASP A 5 -18.30 -2.11 -18.48
C ASP A 5 -18.55 -1.75 -17.01
N ALA A 6 -19.50 -2.45 -16.37
CA ALA A 6 -19.81 -2.26 -14.95
C ALA A 6 -18.68 -2.77 -14.03
N GLN A 7 -17.97 -3.83 -14.42
CA GLN A 7 -16.81 -4.33 -13.68
C GLN A 7 -15.60 -3.42 -13.84
N TYR A 8 -15.42 -2.84 -15.03
CA TYR A 8 -14.38 -1.85 -15.29
C TYR A 8 -14.63 -0.57 -14.48
N ASP A 9 -15.85 -0.04 -14.47
CA ASP A 9 -16.22 1.14 -13.68
C ASP A 9 -16.09 0.88 -12.17
N ALA A 10 -16.40 -0.33 -11.69
CA ALA A 10 -16.22 -0.72 -10.30
C ALA A 10 -14.72 -0.81 -9.92
N ALA A 11 -13.89 -1.36 -10.80
CA ALA A 11 -12.44 -1.43 -10.61
C ALA A 11 -11.80 -0.04 -10.63
N VAL A 12 -12.24 0.84 -11.53
CA VAL A 12 -11.77 2.23 -11.62
C VAL A 12 -12.17 3.03 -10.36
N ARG A 13 -13.37 2.82 -9.81
CA ARG A 13 -13.76 3.43 -8.52
C ARG A 13 -12.95 2.90 -7.33
N LEU A 14 -12.70 1.60 -7.28
CA LEU A 14 -11.83 0.97 -6.27
C LEU A 14 -10.38 1.46 -6.34
N LEU A 15 -9.87 1.75 -7.54
CA LEU A 15 -8.56 2.35 -7.75
C LEU A 15 -8.54 3.83 -7.34
N ALA A 16 -9.64 4.57 -7.56
CA ALA A 16 -9.76 5.98 -7.16
C ALA A 16 -9.80 6.17 -5.63
N GLU A 17 -10.34 5.22 -4.88
CA GLU A 17 -10.39 5.25 -3.41
C GLU A 17 -9.08 4.83 -2.73
N ARG A 18 -8.09 4.37 -3.52
CA ARG A 18 -6.82 3.82 -3.03
C ARG A 18 -5.66 4.43 -3.81
N PRO A 19 -5.24 5.66 -3.49
CA PRO A 19 -4.18 6.36 -4.24
C PRO A 19 -2.87 5.57 -4.36
N TYR A 20 -2.57 4.70 -3.38
CA TYR A 20 -1.43 3.78 -3.43
C TYR A 20 -1.51 2.76 -4.58
N LEU A 21 -2.71 2.31 -4.98
CA LEU A 21 -2.90 1.40 -6.11
C LEU A 21 -2.69 2.10 -7.45
N VAL A 22 -3.04 3.38 -7.55
CA VAL A 22 -2.76 4.20 -8.73
C VAL A 22 -1.26 4.45 -8.88
N GLU A 23 -0.58 4.72 -7.77
CA GLU A 23 0.87 4.88 -7.76
C GLU A 23 1.60 3.56 -8.10
N LEU A 24 1.12 2.44 -7.56
CA LEU A 24 1.62 1.10 -7.90
C LEU A 24 1.39 0.76 -9.39
N ALA A 25 0.20 1.04 -9.93
CA ALA A 25 -0.11 0.83 -11.35
C ALA A 25 0.78 1.71 -12.25
N THR A 26 1.05 2.95 -11.83
CA THR A 26 1.93 3.88 -12.55
C THR A 26 3.39 3.40 -12.53
N HIS A 27 3.85 2.88 -11.39
CA HIS A 27 5.18 2.27 -11.28
C HIS A 27 5.31 0.99 -12.12
N LEU A 28 4.27 0.15 -12.15
CA LEU A 28 4.21 -1.04 -13.00
C LEU A 28 4.21 -0.68 -14.49
N ASP A 29 3.39 0.28 -14.93
CA ASP A 29 3.33 0.74 -16.33
C ASP A 29 4.67 1.35 -16.78
N ARG A 30 5.32 2.16 -15.91
CA ARG A 30 6.65 2.72 -16.19
C ARG A 30 7.71 1.61 -16.33
N ALA A 31 7.76 0.68 -15.39
CA ALA A 31 8.69 -0.45 -15.43
C ALA A 31 8.46 -1.34 -16.66
N LEU A 32 7.20 -1.53 -17.08
CA LEU A 32 6.85 -2.26 -18.30
C LEU A 32 7.31 -1.52 -19.56
N ARG A 33 7.14 -0.20 -19.65
CA ARG A 33 7.57 0.61 -20.81
C ARG A 33 9.08 0.71 -20.94
N GLU A 34 9.80 0.95 -19.83
CA GLU A 34 11.26 0.93 -19.82
C GLU A 34 11.80 -0.44 -20.28
N TYR A 35 11.11 -1.51 -19.88
CA TYR A 35 11.44 -2.86 -20.29
C TYR A 35 11.13 -3.13 -21.77
N GLU A 36 9.96 -2.72 -22.29
CA GLU A 36 9.62 -2.84 -23.71
C GLU A 36 10.59 -2.06 -24.60
N GLY A 37 11.02 -0.87 -24.16
CA GLY A 37 12.07 -0.09 -24.81
C GLY A 37 13.40 -0.85 -24.86
N SER A 38 13.84 -1.41 -23.73
CA SER A 38 15.08 -2.21 -23.66
C SER A 38 15.01 -3.52 -24.49
N ARG A 39 13.81 -4.07 -24.68
CA ARG A 39 13.57 -5.27 -25.49
C ARG A 39 13.60 -4.98 -27.00
N ALA A 40 13.14 -3.80 -27.42
CA ALA A 40 13.17 -3.38 -28.83
C ALA A 40 14.60 -3.22 -29.35
N GLU A 41 15.53 -2.80 -28.49
CA GLU A 41 16.94 -2.61 -28.82
C GLU A 41 17.75 -3.92 -28.83
N ALA A 42 17.25 -5.01 -28.23
CA ALA A 42 18.02 -6.23 -27.95
C ALA A 42 17.75 -7.46 -28.84
N ARG A 43 17.01 -7.35 -29.96
CA ARG A 43 16.65 -8.52 -30.79
C ARG A 43 17.67 -8.85 -31.89
N PRO A 44 18.25 -10.07 -31.91
CA PRO A 44 18.28 -10.89 -33.11
C PRO A 44 16.93 -11.63 -33.24
N ALA A 45 16.44 -11.75 -34.47
CA ALA A 45 15.17 -12.38 -34.78
C ALA A 45 15.18 -13.88 -34.44
N THR A 46 14.39 -14.29 -33.45
CA THR A 46 14.02 -15.70 -33.27
C THR A 46 12.51 -15.83 -33.30
N THR A 47 12.07 -16.48 -34.37
CA THR A 47 10.71 -16.85 -34.74
C THR A 47 10.20 -17.91 -33.76
N GLY A 48 9.23 -17.53 -32.93
CA GLY A 48 8.45 -18.43 -32.10
C GLY A 48 7.08 -17.78 -31.89
N GLY A 49 6.07 -18.31 -32.57
CA GLY A 49 4.73 -17.72 -32.65
C GLY A 49 4.11 -17.55 -31.26
N TYR A 50 3.76 -16.31 -30.94
CA TYR A 50 2.82 -15.98 -29.89
C TYR A 50 1.43 -16.35 -30.40
N ASP A 51 0.71 -17.22 -29.69
CA ASP A 51 -0.71 -17.44 -29.94
C ASP A 51 -1.48 -16.35 -29.18
N GLU A 52 -1.85 -15.27 -29.88
CA GLU A 52 -2.52 -14.07 -29.34
C GLU A 52 -3.95 -14.31 -28.85
N GLY A 53 -4.46 -15.56 -28.92
CA GLY A 53 -5.85 -15.90 -28.63
C GLY A 53 -6.16 -16.46 -27.23
N SER A 54 -5.17 -16.80 -26.41
CA SER A 54 -5.37 -17.33 -25.06
C SER A 54 -5.01 -16.27 -24.03
N ALA A 55 -5.87 -16.02 -23.04
CA ALA A 55 -5.54 -15.11 -21.95
C ALA A 55 -4.18 -15.54 -21.34
N PRO A 56 -3.17 -14.66 -21.24
CA PRO A 56 -1.83 -15.04 -20.80
C PRO A 56 -1.89 -15.85 -19.50
N SER A 57 -1.07 -16.89 -19.37
CA SER A 57 -1.09 -17.80 -18.20
C SER A 57 -0.93 -17.01 -16.89
N LEU A 58 -0.22 -15.87 -16.95
CA LEU A 58 -0.12 -14.89 -15.88
C LEU A 58 -1.47 -14.29 -15.45
N PHE A 59 -2.32 -13.90 -16.41
CA PHE A 59 -3.63 -13.31 -16.12
C PHE A 59 -4.58 -14.35 -15.51
N ARG A 60 -4.54 -15.58 -16.00
CA ARG A 60 -5.27 -16.72 -15.40
C ARG A 60 -4.80 -16.99 -13.98
N LEU A 61 -3.49 -16.99 -13.75
CA LEU A 61 -2.91 -17.20 -12.42
C LEU A 61 -3.30 -16.09 -11.45
N ALA A 62 -3.19 -14.82 -11.87
CA ALA A 62 -3.59 -13.67 -11.06
C ALA A 62 -5.08 -13.71 -10.69
N ARG A 63 -5.94 -14.06 -11.64
CA ARG A 63 -7.38 -14.20 -11.42
C ARG A 63 -7.72 -15.35 -10.47
N ALA A 64 -7.08 -16.51 -10.65
CA ALA A 64 -7.27 -17.65 -9.76
C ALA A 64 -6.83 -17.28 -8.34
N HIS A 65 -5.66 -16.67 -8.19
CA HIS A 65 -5.12 -16.23 -6.90
C HIS A 65 -6.00 -15.18 -6.21
N ALA A 66 -6.60 -14.24 -6.96
CA ALA A 66 -7.54 -13.25 -6.43
C ALA A 66 -8.90 -13.86 -6.02
N GLY A 67 -9.31 -14.95 -6.67
CA GLY A 67 -10.55 -15.66 -6.37
C GLY A 67 -10.43 -16.71 -5.25
N SER A 68 -9.22 -17.10 -4.86
CA SER A 68 -8.98 -18.10 -3.82
C SER A 68 -9.28 -17.57 -2.42
N ALA A 69 -10.08 -18.33 -1.67
CA ALA A 69 -10.41 -18.09 -0.28
C ALA A 69 -9.35 -18.63 0.70
N SER A 70 -8.48 -19.53 0.24
CA SER A 70 -7.43 -20.15 1.08
C SER A 70 -6.04 -20.14 0.44
N LEU A 71 -5.00 -20.38 1.26
CA LEU A 71 -3.63 -20.54 0.78
C LEU A 71 -3.44 -21.84 -0.02
N ASP A 72 -4.18 -22.89 0.32
CA ASP A 72 -4.11 -24.18 -0.38
C ASP A 72 -4.69 -24.06 -1.79
N GLU A 73 -5.81 -23.36 -1.95
CA GLU A 73 -6.39 -23.05 -3.27
C GLU A 73 -5.44 -22.22 -4.14
N ARG A 74 -4.67 -21.30 -3.53
CA ARG A 74 -3.65 -20.53 -4.24
C ARG A 74 -2.50 -21.43 -4.69
N ALA A 75 -2.07 -22.35 -3.83
CA ALA A 75 -1.00 -23.30 -4.15
C ALA A 75 -1.42 -24.23 -5.30
N GLU A 76 -2.65 -24.75 -5.28
CA GLU A 76 -3.21 -25.57 -6.36
C GLU A 76 -3.30 -24.79 -7.69
N ALA A 77 -3.76 -23.53 -7.65
CA ALA A 77 -3.78 -22.67 -8.82
C ALA A 77 -2.38 -22.43 -9.41
N VAL A 78 -1.36 -22.27 -8.55
CA VAL A 78 0.04 -22.15 -8.97
C VAL A 78 0.56 -23.45 -9.60
N GLU A 79 0.21 -24.61 -9.05
CA GLU A 79 0.64 -25.90 -9.59
C GLU A 79 0.06 -26.15 -10.98
N VAL A 80 -1.26 -25.95 -11.15
CA VAL A 80 -1.95 -26.17 -12.41
C VAL A 80 -1.52 -25.13 -13.45
N ILE A 81 -1.66 -23.84 -13.16
CA ILE A 81 -1.46 -22.77 -14.16
C ILE A 81 0.03 -22.45 -14.33
N GLY A 82 0.84 -22.60 -13.28
CA GLY A 82 2.28 -22.39 -13.35
C GLY A 82 2.97 -23.40 -14.26
N SER A 83 2.47 -24.63 -14.33
CA SER A 83 2.98 -25.66 -15.26
C SER A 83 2.72 -25.33 -16.74
N GLU A 84 1.71 -24.52 -17.02
CA GLU A 84 1.33 -24.03 -18.35
C GLU A 84 2.05 -22.73 -18.73
N MET A 85 2.87 -22.16 -17.84
CA MET A 85 3.53 -20.88 -18.04
C MET A 85 4.77 -21.02 -18.93
N SER A 86 4.88 -20.19 -19.96
CA SER A 86 6.10 -20.14 -20.77
C SER A 86 7.27 -19.60 -19.95
N LEU A 87 8.51 -19.98 -20.32
CA LEU A 87 9.72 -19.47 -19.68
C LEU A 87 9.80 -17.92 -19.74
N SER A 88 9.27 -17.33 -20.81
CA SER A 88 9.20 -15.87 -20.98
C SER A 88 8.29 -15.22 -19.93
N GLU A 89 7.09 -15.76 -19.72
CA GLU A 89 6.15 -15.28 -18.70
C GLU A 89 6.71 -15.48 -17.29
N ALA A 90 7.26 -16.65 -16.98
CA ALA A 90 7.89 -16.93 -15.69
C ALA A 90 9.06 -15.97 -15.42
N GLY A 91 9.87 -15.67 -16.44
CA GLY A 91 10.94 -14.69 -16.37
C GLY A 91 10.43 -13.27 -16.07
N THR A 92 9.31 -12.88 -16.66
CA THR A 92 8.67 -11.57 -16.39
C THR A 92 8.20 -11.48 -14.95
N VAL A 93 7.49 -12.49 -14.44
CA VAL A 93 7.06 -12.54 -13.03
C VAL A 93 8.25 -12.44 -12.09
N ARG A 94 9.31 -13.22 -12.35
CA ARG A 94 10.52 -13.21 -11.52
C ARG A 94 11.18 -11.84 -11.49
N ARG A 95 11.30 -11.15 -12.63
CA ARG A 95 11.90 -9.82 -12.70
C ARG A 95 11.03 -8.77 -12.01
N ALA A 96 9.71 -8.82 -12.20
CA ALA A 96 8.77 -7.91 -11.53
C ALA A 96 8.81 -8.09 -10.00
N ALA A 97 8.74 -9.34 -9.52
CA ALA A 97 8.88 -9.66 -8.10
C ALA A 97 10.22 -9.13 -7.57
N LYS A 98 11.31 -9.32 -8.32
CA LYS A 98 12.64 -8.83 -7.92
C LYS A 98 12.74 -7.31 -7.87
N ALA A 99 12.06 -6.61 -8.77
CA ALA A 99 12.01 -5.14 -8.77
C ALA A 99 11.23 -4.63 -7.55
N ILE A 100 10.12 -5.27 -7.19
CA ILE A 100 9.29 -4.89 -6.05
C ILE A 100 9.96 -5.21 -4.72
N GLU A 101 10.80 -6.25 -4.63
CA GLU A 101 11.52 -6.61 -3.39
C GLU A 101 12.26 -5.43 -2.75
N GLY A 102 12.82 -4.51 -3.55
CA GLY A 102 13.50 -3.32 -3.04
C GLY A 102 12.56 -2.26 -2.46
N ALA A 103 11.34 -2.15 -3.00
CA ALA A 103 10.32 -1.20 -2.55
C ALA A 103 9.41 -1.77 -1.45
N LEU A 104 9.45 -3.09 -1.23
CA LEU A 104 8.58 -3.79 -0.29
C LEU A 104 8.61 -3.24 1.15
N PRO A 105 9.78 -2.83 1.71
CA PRO A 105 9.78 -2.20 3.03
C PRO A 105 8.93 -0.93 3.11
N GLU A 106 9.01 -0.08 2.09
CA GLU A 106 8.24 1.17 2.02
C GLU A 106 6.75 0.92 1.83
N ILE A 107 6.38 -0.08 1.02
CA ILE A 107 4.98 -0.50 0.82
C ILE A 107 4.38 -0.99 2.15
N ILE A 108 5.11 -1.85 2.87
CA ILE A 108 4.69 -2.37 4.18
C ILE A 108 4.54 -1.23 5.18
N LEU A 109 5.49 -0.30 5.18
CA LEU A 109 5.48 0.83 6.09
C LEU A 109 4.31 1.77 5.82
N ASP A 110 4.06 2.15 4.57
CA ASP A 110 2.93 3.03 4.21
C ASP A 110 1.59 2.37 4.54
N ALA A 111 1.42 1.08 4.22
CA ALA A 111 0.25 0.30 4.62
C ALA A 111 0.03 0.33 6.14
N ARG A 112 1.11 0.21 6.92
CA ARG A 112 1.04 0.26 8.38
C ARG A 112 0.67 1.64 8.91
N ILE A 113 1.27 2.70 8.36
CA ILE A 113 0.97 4.11 8.71
C ILE A 113 -0.53 4.38 8.48
N ASN A 114 -1.07 3.89 7.36
CA ASN A 114 -2.48 4.00 6.98
C ASN A 114 -3.43 3.07 7.77
N GLY A 115 -2.95 2.42 8.83
CA GLY A 115 -3.79 1.72 9.80
C GLY A 115 -3.95 0.21 9.59
N GLN A 116 -3.41 -0.37 8.52
CA GLN A 116 -3.46 -1.83 8.35
C GLN A 116 -2.66 -2.53 9.45
N SER A 117 -3.21 -3.62 9.98
CA SER A 117 -2.49 -4.44 10.95
C SER A 117 -1.40 -5.28 10.27
N PRO A 118 -0.34 -5.67 10.99
CA PRO A 118 0.69 -6.57 10.45
C PRO A 118 0.13 -7.88 9.90
N THR A 119 -0.94 -8.41 10.50
CA THR A 119 -1.65 -9.61 10.04
C THR A 119 -2.34 -9.41 8.70
N GLU A 120 -3.02 -8.27 8.52
CA GLU A 120 -3.67 -7.94 7.24
C GLU A 120 -2.65 -7.74 6.13
N ILE A 121 -1.55 -7.04 6.41
CA ILE A 121 -0.44 -6.83 5.47
C ILE A 121 0.18 -8.17 5.08
N ALA A 122 0.44 -9.05 6.06
CA ALA A 122 1.00 -10.38 5.80
C ALA A 122 0.07 -11.22 4.91
N ARG A 123 -1.24 -11.18 5.17
CA ARG A 123 -2.24 -11.88 4.36
C ARG A 123 -2.30 -11.34 2.93
N GLU A 124 -2.23 -10.02 2.75
CA GLU A 124 -2.26 -9.36 1.44
C GLU A 124 -1.01 -9.71 0.62
N LEU A 125 0.16 -9.72 1.27
CA LEU A 125 1.45 -10.07 0.64
C LEU A 125 1.67 -11.58 0.50
N GLY A 126 0.74 -12.43 0.96
CA GLY A 126 0.86 -13.88 0.89
C GLY A 126 1.95 -14.45 1.80
N PHE A 127 2.33 -13.77 2.88
CA PHE A 127 3.21 -14.34 3.89
C PHE A 127 2.45 -15.34 4.77
N ALA A 128 3.14 -16.41 5.17
CA ALA A 128 2.58 -17.43 6.05
C ALA A 128 2.23 -16.89 7.45
N ASN A 129 2.90 -15.83 7.90
CA ASN A 129 2.63 -15.16 9.17
C ASN A 129 3.11 -13.69 9.14
N ASP A 130 2.74 -12.94 10.18
CA ASP A 130 3.06 -11.53 10.40
C ASP A 130 4.51 -11.27 10.86
N SER A 131 5.27 -12.30 11.23
CA SER A 131 6.63 -12.14 11.76
C SER A 131 7.57 -11.48 10.76
N ARG A 132 7.39 -11.72 9.46
CA ARG A 132 8.14 -11.01 8.41
C ARG A 132 7.78 -9.53 8.34
N VAL A 133 6.51 -9.19 8.48
CA VAL A 133 6.05 -7.79 8.49
C VAL A 133 6.64 -7.05 9.68
N TYR A 134 6.61 -7.64 10.88
CA TYR A 134 7.26 -7.07 12.06
C TYR A 134 8.76 -6.86 11.88
N LEU A 135 9.46 -7.80 11.22
CA LEU A 135 10.88 -7.66 10.94
C LEU A 135 11.16 -6.45 10.02
N TYR A 136 10.32 -6.23 9.01
CA TYR A 136 10.41 -5.05 8.15
C TYR A 136 10.16 -3.77 8.95
N LEU A 137 9.04 -3.67 9.65
CA LEU A 137 8.68 -2.47 10.43
C LEU A 137 9.77 -2.11 11.46
N ARG A 138 10.36 -3.12 12.13
CA ARG A 138 11.46 -2.90 13.07
C ARG A 138 12.74 -2.36 12.43
N LYS A 139 13.04 -2.79 11.19
CA LYS A 139 14.24 -2.37 10.46
C LYS A 139 14.07 -1.02 9.75
N HIS A 140 12.82 -0.62 9.52
CA HIS A 140 12.45 0.57 8.77
C HIS A 140 11.51 1.43 9.61
N PRO A 141 12.01 2.05 10.71
CA PRO A 141 11.21 3.00 11.47
C PRO A 141 10.81 4.19 10.59
N TRP A 142 9.69 4.82 10.94
CA TRP A 142 9.27 6.06 10.32
C TRP A 142 9.25 7.19 11.34
N GLN A 143 9.36 8.41 10.81
CA GLN A 143 9.25 9.60 11.63
C GLN A 143 7.85 10.18 11.44
N ALA A 144 7.07 10.19 12.51
CA ALA A 144 5.76 10.81 12.56
C ALA A 144 5.92 12.29 12.89
N SER A 145 5.40 13.15 12.01
CA SER A 145 5.23 14.56 12.28
C SER A 145 3.82 14.79 12.81
N TYR A 146 3.67 15.56 13.87
CA TYR A 146 2.36 15.78 14.49
C TYR A 146 2.11 17.26 14.81
N LEU A 147 0.83 17.62 14.78
CA LEU A 147 0.30 18.92 15.18
C LEU A 147 -0.82 18.70 16.19
N VAL A 148 -0.75 19.39 17.32
CA VAL A 148 -1.80 19.40 18.35
C VAL A 148 -2.46 20.77 18.34
N GLU A 149 -3.77 20.76 18.19
CA GLU A 149 -4.61 21.95 18.26
C GLU A 149 -5.61 21.80 19.41
N ARG A 150 -5.89 22.89 20.11
CA ARG A 150 -6.90 22.94 21.17
C ARG A 150 -8.01 23.88 20.78
N HIS A 151 -9.24 23.49 21.02
CA HIS A 151 -10.39 24.36 20.77
C HIS A 151 -10.48 25.42 21.88
N GLN A 152 -10.29 26.69 21.53
CA GLN A 152 -10.35 27.84 22.43
C GLN A 152 -11.17 28.96 21.79
N GLY A 153 -12.18 29.46 22.51
CA GLY A 153 -12.96 30.62 22.07
C GLY A 153 -13.64 30.48 20.70
N GLY A 154 -14.01 29.25 20.29
CA GLY A 154 -14.63 28.98 18.98
C GLY A 154 -13.64 28.78 17.83
N SER A 155 -12.35 28.67 18.11
CA SER A 155 -11.30 28.43 17.11
C SER A 155 -10.33 27.33 17.55
N TRP A 156 -9.70 26.67 16.58
CA TRP A 156 -8.60 25.75 16.84
C TRP A 156 -7.30 26.52 16.90
N VAL A 157 -6.57 26.38 18.01
CA VAL A 157 -5.29 27.06 18.25
C VAL A 157 -4.21 26.01 18.38
N LYS A 158 -3.13 26.13 17.61
CA LYS A 158 -1.93 25.30 17.76
C LYS A 158 -1.38 25.40 19.18
N VAL A 159 -1.22 24.27 19.84
CA VAL A 159 -0.66 24.18 21.19
C VAL A 159 0.67 23.42 21.25
N ASP A 160 0.87 22.44 20.37
CA ASP A 160 2.12 21.69 20.27
C ASP A 160 2.35 21.17 18.84
N SER A 161 3.60 20.84 18.51
CA SER A 161 3.96 20.11 17.30
C SER A 161 5.35 19.51 17.45
N GLY A 162 5.59 18.35 16.84
CA GLY A 162 6.90 17.73 16.91
C GLY A 162 7.08 16.56 15.97
N LEU A 163 8.24 15.92 16.13
CA LEU A 163 8.60 14.70 15.43
C LEU A 163 8.72 13.56 16.46
N ARG A 164 8.27 12.36 16.08
CA ARG A 164 8.38 11.14 16.88
C ARG A 164 8.88 10.01 16.00
N GLU A 165 9.93 9.31 16.43
CA GLU A 165 10.33 8.06 15.77
C GLU A 165 9.39 6.93 16.18
N VAL A 166 8.86 6.20 15.21
CA VAL A 166 7.81 5.20 15.40
C VAL A 166 8.21 3.90 14.69
N PHE A 167 8.09 2.80 15.42
CA PHE A 167 8.58 1.49 14.96
C PHE A 167 7.47 0.53 14.49
N LYS A 168 6.27 0.68 15.04
CA LYS A 168 5.18 -0.29 14.81
C LYS A 168 3.79 0.32 14.81
N ASP A 169 3.66 1.56 15.27
CA ASP A 169 2.36 2.18 15.48
C ASP A 169 1.89 2.85 14.18
N SER A 170 0.59 2.85 13.95
CA SER A 170 -0.05 3.57 12.84
C SER A 170 -0.14 5.07 13.15
N ALA A 171 -0.47 5.89 12.14
CA ALA A 171 -0.73 7.31 12.35
C ALA A 171 -1.86 7.55 13.38
N GLU A 172 -2.89 6.69 13.38
CA GLU A 172 -3.96 6.70 14.36
C GLU A 172 -3.45 6.48 15.79
N GLN A 173 -2.66 5.43 16.01
CA GLN A 173 -2.14 5.12 17.34
C GLN A 173 -1.24 6.24 17.86
N VAL A 174 -0.40 6.81 16.99
CA VAL A 174 0.40 8.00 17.31
C VAL A 174 -0.50 9.17 17.70
N ALA A 175 -1.55 9.45 16.93
CA ALA A 175 -2.47 10.56 17.21
C ALA A 175 -3.19 10.39 18.56
N VAL A 176 -3.64 9.16 18.87
CA VAL A 176 -4.29 8.82 20.14
C VAL A 176 -3.32 8.96 21.31
N ASP A 177 -2.08 8.47 21.18
CA ASP A 177 -1.09 8.55 22.24
C ASP A 177 -0.67 10.01 22.51
N VAL A 178 -0.42 10.79 21.46
CA VAL A 178 -0.16 12.24 21.58
C VAL A 178 -1.36 12.95 22.22
N ALA A 179 -2.59 12.62 21.81
CA ALA A 179 -3.79 13.22 22.42
C ALA A 179 -3.92 12.87 23.91
N ARG A 180 -3.56 11.65 24.32
CA ARG A 180 -3.55 11.24 25.74
C ARG A 180 -2.52 12.00 26.55
N GLU A 181 -1.34 12.24 25.98
CA GLU A 181 -0.26 13.00 26.61
C GLU A 181 -0.61 14.49 26.77
N GLN A 182 -1.33 15.07 25.81
CA GLN A 182 -1.53 16.53 25.69
C GLN A 182 -2.92 17.05 26.15
N ALA A 183 -3.86 16.15 26.46
CA ALA A 183 -5.23 16.51 26.86
C ALA A 183 -5.52 16.18 28.34
N PRO A 184 -5.17 17.07 29.28
CA PRO A 184 -5.73 17.00 30.63
C PRO A 184 -7.22 17.39 30.59
N GLY A 185 -8.09 16.41 30.83
CA GLY A 185 -9.51 16.48 31.26
C GLY A 185 -10.49 17.28 30.40
N ASP A 186 -10.27 18.60 30.31
CA ASP A 186 -11.35 19.58 30.17
C ASP A 186 -11.32 20.33 28.83
N ALA A 187 -10.37 20.00 27.95
CA ALA A 187 -10.21 20.66 26.67
C ALA A 187 -10.45 19.71 25.49
N ARG A 188 -11.22 20.17 24.50
CA ARG A 188 -11.32 19.51 23.20
C ARG A 188 -10.00 19.68 22.46
N VAL A 189 -9.40 18.56 22.03
CA VAL A 189 -8.09 18.53 21.37
C VAL A 189 -8.22 17.83 20.02
N ARG A 190 -7.52 18.35 19.01
CA ARG A 190 -7.34 17.74 17.70
C ARG A 190 -5.86 17.41 17.52
N VAL A 191 -5.56 16.22 17.04
CA VAL A 191 -4.20 15.80 16.70
C VAL A 191 -4.17 15.32 15.26
N SER A 192 -3.29 15.90 14.46
CA SER A 192 -3.05 15.51 13.08
C SER A 192 -1.65 14.93 12.94
N VAL A 193 -1.53 13.83 12.20
CA VAL A 193 -0.28 13.08 12.03
C VAL A 193 0.03 12.87 10.55
N TRP A 194 1.29 13.12 10.18
CA TRP A 194 1.87 12.89 8.85
C TRP A 194 3.11 12.02 8.98
N ARG A 195 3.54 11.41 7.87
CA ARG A 195 4.92 10.92 7.76
C ARG A 195 5.81 12.13 7.44
N ALA A 196 6.91 12.30 8.17
CA ALA A 196 7.85 13.38 7.91
C ALA A 196 8.42 13.27 6.49
N GLY A 197 8.44 14.39 5.77
CA GLY A 197 8.80 14.45 4.36
C GLY A 197 7.67 14.18 3.37
N ASP A 198 6.44 13.89 3.85
CA ASP A 198 5.27 13.82 2.96
C ASP A 198 5.00 15.20 2.31
N PRO A 199 4.60 15.25 1.02
CA PRO A 199 4.20 16.48 0.39
C PRO A 199 2.96 17.07 1.10
N GLY A 200 3.06 18.28 1.63
CA GLY A 200 1.97 18.94 2.35
C GLY A 200 2.08 18.89 3.88
N GLU A 201 3.15 18.31 4.41
CA GLU A 201 3.48 18.35 5.84
C GLU A 201 3.34 19.79 6.38
N SER A 202 2.56 19.96 7.45
CA SER A 202 2.36 21.19 8.25
C SER A 202 1.48 22.32 7.69
N VAL A 203 0.96 22.24 6.45
CA VAL A 203 0.24 23.38 5.84
C VAL A 203 -1.26 23.12 5.63
N ASP A 204 -1.66 21.86 5.44
CA ASP A 204 -3.07 21.49 5.17
C ASP A 204 -3.49 20.25 5.98
N LEU A 205 -4.49 20.41 6.85
CA LEU A 205 -5.10 19.33 7.62
C LEU A 205 -5.68 18.22 6.70
N GLY A 206 -6.08 18.56 5.48
CA GLY A 206 -6.59 17.60 4.48
C GLY A 206 -5.55 16.60 3.97
N THR A 207 -4.27 16.80 4.28
CA THR A 207 -3.16 15.92 3.88
C THR A 207 -2.68 15.00 5.01
N ALA A 208 -3.25 15.12 6.21
CA ALA A 208 -2.88 14.28 7.32
C ALA A 208 -3.18 12.81 7.02
N ARG A 209 -2.25 11.91 7.37
CA ARG A 209 -2.48 10.46 7.30
C ARG A 209 -3.57 10.03 8.28
N TYR A 210 -3.70 10.77 9.39
CA TYR A 210 -4.80 10.62 10.33
C TYR A 210 -5.05 11.92 11.09
N ALA A 211 -6.32 12.20 11.40
CA ALA A 211 -6.74 13.28 12.27
C ALA A 211 -7.66 12.72 13.37
N PHE A 212 -7.27 12.91 14.61
CA PHE A 212 -8.01 12.50 15.79
C PHE A 212 -8.62 13.72 16.48
N GLU A 213 -9.89 13.65 16.87
CA GLU A 213 -10.50 14.64 17.76
C GLU A 213 -10.98 13.97 19.03
N ARG A 214 -10.65 14.58 20.17
CA ARG A 214 -11.11 14.17 21.49
C ARG A 214 -11.91 15.30 22.12
N ASP A 215 -13.15 14.99 22.48
CA ASP A 215 -13.97 15.85 23.32
C ASP A 215 -13.52 15.79 24.79
N PRO A 216 -13.76 16.85 25.59
CA PRO A 216 -13.52 16.81 27.02
C PRO A 216 -14.28 15.63 27.64
N ALA A 217 -13.69 15.00 28.65
CA ALA A 217 -14.37 13.91 29.35
C ALA A 217 -15.63 14.47 30.02
N GLU A 218 -16.80 13.87 29.74
CA GLU A 218 -18.00 14.04 30.59
C GLU A 218 -17.78 13.45 31.99
#